data_AF-A0A6G7YSC4-F1
#
_entry.id   AF-A0A6G7YSC4-F1
#
_cell.length_a   1.000
_cell.length_b   1.000
_cell.length_c   1.000
_cell.angle_alpha   90.00
_cell.angle_beta   90.00
_cell.angle_gamma   90.00
#
_symmetry.space_group_name_H-M   'P 1'
#
loop_
_entity.id
_entity.type
_entity.pdbx_description
1 polymer ?
#
loop_
_entity_poly.entity_id
_entity_poly.type
_entity_poly.pdbx_seq_one_letter_code
_entity_poly.pdbx_strand_id
1 'polypeptide(L)'
;MGDWTGRIDDVPRGLRLYFSNLQIVNGADSRVVGVTISDGRKTWKLRDLDRGERVTFSGHLSGEGGPNISWTWRGKRFSEDGCYYTGGSPAKGTITIAGEKLRYRCQ
;
A
#
# COMPACT_ATOMS: atom_id res chain seq x y z
N MET A 1 4.68 -39.35 10.27
CA MET A 1 5.95 -38.93 9.63
C MET A 1 5.73 -38.99 8.13
N GLY A 2 5.68 -37.85 7.49
CA GLY A 2 5.56 -37.72 6.03
C GLY A 2 6.24 -36.40 5.66
N ASP A 3 7.41 -36.53 5.05
CA ASP A 3 8.30 -35.44 4.65
C ASP A 3 7.60 -34.50 3.67
N TRP A 4 7.48 -33.22 4.04
CA TRP A 4 7.07 -32.15 3.14
C TRP A 4 8.31 -31.44 2.60
N THR A 5 8.98 -32.05 1.62
CA THR A 5 9.89 -31.32 0.73
C THR A 5 9.08 -30.71 -0.41
N GLY A 6 8.40 -29.60 -0.14
CA GLY A 6 7.70 -28.83 -1.17
C GLY A 6 8.69 -28.13 -2.10
N ARG A 7 8.86 -28.67 -3.31
CA ARG A 7 9.55 -28.01 -4.43
C ARG A 7 8.76 -26.77 -4.86
N ILE A 8 9.47 -25.72 -5.27
CA ILE A 8 8.94 -24.39 -5.66
C ILE A 8 8.16 -24.43 -7.00
N ASP A 9 7.94 -25.61 -7.59
CA ASP A 9 7.54 -25.72 -9.00
C ASP A 9 6.06 -26.06 -9.26
N ASP A 10 5.19 -26.02 -8.24
CA ASP A 10 3.74 -26.29 -8.40
C ASP A 10 2.89 -25.00 -8.44
N VAL A 11 3.32 -24.01 -9.24
CA VAL A 11 2.51 -22.82 -9.53
C VAL A 11 1.80 -23.06 -10.87
N PRO A 12 0.45 -23.11 -10.91
CA PRO A 12 -0.30 -23.25 -12.16
C PRO A 12 0.12 -22.16 -13.15
N ARG A 13 0.47 -22.58 -14.38
CA ARG A 13 0.81 -21.71 -15.51
C ARG A 13 -0.40 -20.81 -15.84
N GLY A 14 -0.44 -19.62 -15.24
CA GLY A 14 -1.54 -18.66 -15.42
C GLY A 14 -1.63 -17.52 -14.42
N LEU A 15 -0.95 -17.58 -13.25
CA LEU A 15 -0.92 -16.43 -12.34
C LEU A 15 0.00 -15.33 -12.88
N ARG A 16 -0.54 -14.42 -13.69
CA ARG A 16 -0.03 -13.05 -13.69
C ARG A 16 -0.24 -12.52 -12.26
N LEU A 17 0.82 -12.48 -11.47
CA LEU A 17 0.77 -11.93 -10.12
C LEU A 17 0.56 -10.40 -10.26
N TYR A 18 -0.71 -9.98 -10.22
CA TYR A 18 -1.07 -8.56 -10.27
C TYR A 18 -0.82 -7.92 -8.90
N PHE A 19 0.33 -7.29 -8.75
CA PHE A 19 0.66 -6.50 -7.57
C PHE A 19 0.28 -5.03 -7.78
N SER A 20 -0.38 -4.44 -6.79
CA SER A 20 -0.50 -3.00 -6.68
C SER A 20 0.86 -2.43 -6.27
N ASN A 21 1.31 -1.39 -6.97
CA ASN A 21 2.60 -0.76 -6.75
C ASN A 21 2.41 0.74 -6.56
N LEU A 22 2.42 1.16 -5.29
CA LEU A 22 2.16 2.54 -4.89
C LEU A 22 3.43 3.14 -4.29
N GLN A 23 3.85 4.29 -4.78
CA GLN A 23 4.87 5.10 -4.11
C GLN A 23 4.18 6.00 -3.09
N ILE A 24 4.49 5.81 -1.80
CA ILE A 24 4.01 6.68 -0.72
C ILE A 24 5.08 7.71 -0.41
N VAL A 25 4.73 8.99 -0.46
CA VAL A 25 5.64 10.11 -0.23
C VAL A 25 5.14 10.92 0.95
N ASN A 26 6.03 11.28 1.88
CA ASN A 26 5.75 12.31 2.86
C ASN A 26 5.99 13.70 2.25
N GLY A 27 4.92 14.35 1.81
CA GLY A 27 4.93 15.74 1.33
C GLY A 27 4.59 16.76 2.41
N ALA A 28 4.41 16.34 3.66
CA ALA A 28 4.14 17.22 4.79
C ALA A 28 5.39 18.00 5.21
N ASP A 29 5.22 19.03 6.04
CA ASP A 29 6.33 19.86 6.53
C ASP A 29 7.14 19.22 7.68
N SER A 30 6.72 18.05 8.16
CA SER A 30 7.38 17.31 9.25
C SER A 30 7.19 15.80 9.10
N ARG A 31 7.80 15.04 10.01
CA ARG A 31 7.75 13.57 10.03
C ARG A 31 6.30 13.07 10.15
N VAL A 32 6.01 12.02 9.38
CA VAL A 32 4.76 11.26 9.45
C VAL A 32 5.08 9.88 10.03
N VAL A 33 4.27 9.43 10.97
CA VAL A 33 4.51 8.17 11.70
C VAL A 33 3.32 7.22 11.57
N GLY A 34 3.59 5.93 11.73
CA GLY A 34 2.54 4.90 11.76
C GLY A 34 1.74 4.81 10.46
N VAL A 35 2.41 4.96 9.31
CA VAL A 35 1.78 4.84 8.00
C VAL A 35 1.32 3.40 7.79
N THR A 36 0.06 3.22 7.43
CA THR A 36 -0.49 1.92 7.05
C THR A 36 -1.27 2.00 5.76
N ILE A 37 -1.34 0.88 5.05
CA ILE A 37 -2.22 0.66 3.91
C ILE A 37 -3.12 -0.51 4.28
N SER A 38 -4.42 -0.44 3.95
CA SER A 38 -5.38 -1.51 4.21
C SER A 38 -6.26 -1.74 2.99
N ASP A 39 -6.55 -2.99 2.66
CA ASP A 39 -7.56 -3.35 1.64
C ASP A 39 -8.91 -3.74 2.28
N GLY A 40 -9.08 -3.49 3.58
CA GLY A 40 -10.25 -3.90 4.37
C GLY A 40 -10.16 -5.32 4.92
N ARG A 41 -9.24 -6.17 4.44
CA ARG A 41 -9.00 -7.53 4.95
C ARG A 41 -7.63 -7.67 5.59
N LYS A 42 -6.62 -7.03 5.02
CA LYS A 42 -5.24 -7.02 5.45
C LYS A 42 -4.80 -5.58 5.64
N THR A 43 -3.91 -5.39 6.61
CA THR A 43 -3.27 -4.10 6.87
C THR A 43 -1.77 -4.29 6.84
N TRP A 44 -1.10 -3.47 6.06
CA TRP A 44 0.35 -3.41 5.94
C TRP A 44 0.84 -2.18 6.67
N LYS A 45 1.72 -2.39 7.65
CA LYS A 45 2.42 -1.31 8.33
C LYS A 45 3.66 -0.97 7.52
N LEU A 46 3.78 0.30 7.16
CA LEU A 46 4.99 0.85 6.59
C LEU A 46 5.83 1.47 7.73
N ARG A 47 7.09 1.76 7.40
CA ARG A 47 7.95 2.55 8.29
C ARG A 47 7.48 4.01 8.35
N ASP A 48 7.93 4.70 9.38
CA ASP A 48 7.78 6.16 9.46
C ASP A 48 8.56 6.84 8.33
N LEU A 49 8.10 8.02 7.94
CA LEU A 49 8.64 8.78 6.82
C LEU A 49 9.06 10.17 7.29
N ASP A 50 10.35 10.47 7.14
CA ASP A 50 10.85 11.83 7.30
C ASP A 50 10.36 12.74 6.16
N ARG A 51 10.52 14.06 6.32
CA ARG A 51 10.05 15.03 5.32
C ARG A 51 10.70 14.78 3.95
N GLY A 52 9.87 14.66 2.91
CA GLY A 52 10.30 14.41 1.53
C GLY A 52 10.66 12.96 1.25
N GLU A 53 10.60 12.09 2.26
CA GLU A 53 10.94 10.69 2.12
C GLU A 53 9.86 9.91 1.36
N ARG A 54 10.28 8.83 0.71
CA ARG A 54 9.41 7.93 -0.05
C ARG A 54 9.61 6.47 0.33
N VAL A 55 8.53 5.69 0.25
CA VAL A 55 8.54 4.23 0.39
C VAL A 55 7.67 3.62 -0.69
N THR A 56 8.10 2.48 -1.23
CA THR A 56 7.30 1.72 -2.19
C THR A 56 6.50 0.67 -1.44
N PHE A 57 5.19 0.67 -1.65
CA PHE A 57 4.32 -0.43 -1.29
C PHE A 57 4.12 -1.32 -2.53
N SER A 58 4.38 -2.61 -2.36
CA SER A 58 4.04 -3.64 -3.33
C SER A 58 3.24 -4.73 -2.62
N GLY A 59 1.99 -4.94 -3.05
CA GLY A 59 1.11 -5.89 -2.37
C GLY A 59 -0.08 -6.32 -3.21
N HIS A 60 -0.62 -7.50 -2.89
CA HIS A 60 -1.90 -7.97 -3.40
C HIS A 60 -3.02 -7.36 -2.57
N LEU A 61 -3.67 -6.34 -3.13
CA LEU A 61 -4.91 -5.80 -2.58
C LEU A 61 -6.06 -6.74 -2.95
N SER A 62 -6.94 -7.02 -1.99
CA SER A 62 -8.02 -7.99 -2.12
C SER A 62 -9.35 -7.31 -2.40
N GLY A 63 -10.04 -7.73 -3.46
CA GLY A 63 -11.36 -7.20 -3.82
C GLY A 63 -11.28 -6.06 -4.82
N GLU A 64 -12.28 -5.17 -4.78
CA GLU A 64 -12.37 -3.97 -5.61
C GLU A 64 -12.58 -2.76 -4.69
N GLY A 65 -12.00 -1.61 -5.03
CA GLY A 65 -12.07 -0.40 -4.19
C GLY A 65 -10.77 0.38 -4.18
N GLY A 66 -10.65 1.39 -3.31
CA GLY A 66 -9.37 2.03 -3.01
C GLY A 66 -8.77 1.44 -1.74
N PRO A 67 -7.44 1.26 -1.63
CA PRO A 67 -6.86 0.92 -0.34
C PRO A 67 -7.04 2.10 0.61
N ASN A 68 -7.37 1.87 1.87
CA ASN A 68 -7.39 2.90 2.88
C ASN A 68 -5.95 3.15 3.38
N ILE A 69 -5.49 4.39 3.33
CA ILE A 69 -4.18 4.79 3.85
C ILE A 69 -4.42 5.58 5.13
N SER A 70 -3.71 5.22 6.19
CA SER A 70 -3.79 5.93 7.47
C SER A 70 -2.42 6.33 7.98
N TRP A 71 -2.33 7.45 8.68
CA TRP A 71 -1.07 7.99 9.19
C TRP A 71 -1.30 8.89 10.40
N THR A 72 -0.23 9.17 11.13
CA THR A 72 -0.23 10.15 12.22
C THR A 72 0.70 11.31 11.87
N TRP A 73 0.17 12.53 11.99
CA TRP A 73 0.91 13.77 11.77
C TRP A 73 0.58 14.76 12.90
N ARG A 74 1.61 15.34 13.52
CA ARG A 74 1.49 16.24 14.69
C ARG A 74 0.62 15.67 15.82
N GLY A 75 0.76 14.37 16.09
CA GLY A 75 0.03 13.67 17.14
C GLY A 75 -1.44 13.35 16.81
N LYS A 76 -1.96 13.78 15.66
CA LYS A 76 -3.32 13.47 15.20
C LYS A 76 -3.30 12.40 14.11
N ARG A 77 -4.27 11.49 14.18
CA ARG A 77 -4.44 10.41 13.20
C ARG A 77 -5.39 10.83 12.08
N PHE A 78 -5.02 10.48 10.86
CA PHE A 78 -5.76 10.74 9.62
C PHE A 78 -5.86 9.46 8.81
N SER A 79 -6.85 9.40 7.92
CA SER A 79 -7.01 8.32 6.95
C SER A 79 -7.82 8.78 5.75
N GLU A 80 -7.49 8.28 4.57
CA GLU A 80 -8.21 8.56 3.33
C GLU A 80 -8.02 7.40 2.35
N ASP A 81 -8.97 7.24 1.44
CA ASP A 81 -8.92 6.19 0.43
C ASP A 81 -7.98 6.58 -0.71
N GLY A 82 -7.20 5.60 -1.17
CA GLY A 82 -6.24 5.73 -2.24
C GLY A 82 -6.83 5.42 -3.62
N CYS A 83 -5.94 5.09 -4.55
CA CYS A 83 -6.30 4.73 -5.92
C CYS A 83 -7.25 3.54 -5.97
N TYR A 84 -8.35 3.69 -6.72
CA TYR A 84 -9.25 2.59 -7.02
C TYR A 84 -8.54 1.48 -7.81
N TYR A 85 -8.85 0.23 -7.52
CA TYR A 85 -8.38 -0.98 -8.20
C TYR A 85 -9.51 -2.01 -8.34
N THR A 86 -9.36 -2.91 -9.30
CA THR A 86 -10.24 -4.09 -9.48
C THR A 86 -9.41 -5.36 -9.68
N GLY A 87 -10.07 -6.52 -9.59
CA GLY A 87 -9.44 -7.81 -9.86
C GLY A 87 -8.85 -7.85 -11.28
N GLY A 88 -7.53 -7.99 -11.39
CA GLY A 88 -6.80 -7.97 -12.67
C GLY A 88 -6.28 -6.59 -13.12
N SER A 89 -6.70 -5.51 -12.46
CA SER A 89 -6.26 -4.13 -12.70
C SER A 89 -5.68 -3.53 -11.41
N PRO A 90 -4.43 -3.87 -11.06
CA PRO A 90 -3.82 -3.46 -9.79
C PRO A 90 -3.54 -1.96 -9.77
N ALA A 91 -3.74 -1.31 -8.62
CA ALA A 91 -3.46 0.11 -8.44
C ALA A 91 -1.97 0.41 -8.62
N LYS A 92 -1.66 1.42 -9.43
CA LYS A 92 -0.31 1.96 -9.61
C LYS A 92 -0.33 3.46 -9.50
N GLY A 93 0.73 4.04 -8.94
CA GLY A 93 0.84 5.49 -8.88
C GLY A 93 1.62 6.01 -7.69
N THR A 94 1.45 7.31 -7.45
CA THR A 94 2.06 8.03 -6.32
C THR A 94 0.97 8.57 -5.41
N ILE A 95 1.10 8.32 -4.11
CA ILE A 95 0.27 8.87 -3.04
C ILE A 95 1.17 9.77 -2.19
N THR A 96 0.83 11.04 -2.09
CA THR A 96 1.54 12.03 -1.29
C THR A 96 0.72 12.36 -0.06
N ILE A 97 1.27 12.13 1.13
CA ILE A 97 0.70 12.60 2.39
C ILE A 97 1.04 14.08 2.53
N ALA A 98 0.04 14.95 2.41
CA ALA A 98 0.15 16.41 2.44
C ALA A 98 -0.44 16.97 3.74
N GLY A 99 0.14 16.58 4.87
CA GLY A 99 -0.35 16.91 6.21
C GLY A 99 -1.62 16.12 6.55
N GLU A 100 -2.78 16.78 6.45
CA GLU A 100 -4.08 16.20 6.81
C GLU A 100 -4.79 15.48 5.65
N LYS A 101 -4.27 15.60 4.42
CA LYS A 101 -4.89 15.08 3.21
C LYS A 101 -3.93 14.22 2.39
N LEU A 102 -4.47 13.34 1.57
CA LEU A 102 -3.74 12.71 0.48
C LEU A 102 -3.84 13.52 -0.81
N ARG A 103 -2.79 13.43 -1.61
CA ARG A 103 -2.81 13.78 -3.04
C ARG A 103 -2.33 12.59 -3.82
N TYR A 104 -3.10 12.15 -4.80
CA TYR A 104 -2.77 10.96 -5.57
C TYR A 104 -2.64 11.26 -7.05
N ARG A 105 -1.76 10.51 -7.70
CA ARG A 105 -1.64 10.40 -9.15
C ARG A 105 -1.65 8.91 -9.48
N CYS A 106 -2.85 8.40 -9.78
CA CYS A 106 -3.07 7.02 -10.18
C CYS A 106 -2.87 6.86 -11.69
N GLN A 107 -2.53 5.66 -12.13
CA GLN A 107 -2.33 5.28 -13.53
C GLN A 107 -3.31 4.20 -13.94
#